data_AF-A0A5C9CC21-F1
#
_entry.id   AF-A0A5C9CC21-F1
#
_cell.length_a   1.000
_cell.length_b   1.000
_cell.length_c   1.000
_cell.angle_alpha   90.00
_cell.angle_beta   90.00
_cell.angle_gamma   90.00
#
_symmetry.space_group_name_H-M   'P 1'
#
loop_
_entity.id
_entity.type
_entity.pdbx_description
1 polymer ?
#
loop_
_entity_poly.entity_id
_entity_poly.type
_entity_poly.pdbx_seq_one_letter_code
_entity_poly.pdbx_strand_id
1 'polypeptide(L)'
;MPAPRKCPLNDFLDLVRQSLKQDSCWGVVLSQPLRLLQTTEAEVLSKLSARPFELSGERQYQLAERRGKQEFHVNLTASELLKRIHEELGARFEQADL
;
A
#
# COMPACT_ATOMS: atom_id res chain seq x y z
N MET A 1 20.30 -24.74 12.88
CA MET A 1 19.25 -23.77 13.24
C MET A 1 18.81 -23.06 11.96
N PRO A 2 17.54 -23.13 11.54
CA PRO A 2 17.09 -22.36 10.39
C PRO A 2 17.13 -20.87 10.74
N ALA A 3 17.61 -20.04 9.81
CA ALA A 3 17.58 -18.58 9.94
C ALA A 3 16.12 -18.11 10.11
N PRO A 4 15.85 -17.05 10.90
CA PRO A 4 14.52 -16.49 11.00
C PRO A 4 14.03 -16.12 9.60
N ARG A 5 12.88 -16.67 9.18
CA ARG A 5 12.24 -16.27 7.92
C ARG A 5 11.98 -14.77 7.99
N LYS A 6 12.61 -14.01 7.10
CA LYS A 6 12.27 -12.59 6.93
C LYS A 6 10.79 -12.52 6.59
N CYS A 7 10.06 -11.68 7.32
CA CYS A 7 8.65 -11.42 7.02
C CYS A 7 8.61 -10.52 5.78
N PRO A 8 8.09 -10.99 4.63
CA PRO A 8 8.08 -10.21 3.38
C PRO A 8 7.40 -8.84 3.54
N LEU A 9 6.43 -8.74 4.46
CA LEU A 9 5.77 -7.50 4.82
C LEU A 9 6.73 -6.46 5.42
N ASN A 10 7.68 -6.87 6.26
CA ASN A 10 8.61 -5.93 6.88
C ASN A 10 9.58 -5.34 5.85
N ASP A 11 10.11 -6.18 4.95
CA ASP A 11 10.99 -5.74 3.87
C ASP A 11 10.24 -4.78 2.92
N PHE A 12 8.96 -5.07 2.63
CA PHE A 12 8.08 -4.18 1.87
C PHE A 12 7.81 -2.84 2.57
N LEU A 13 7.47 -2.87 3.86
CA LEU A 13 7.24 -1.65 4.63
C LEU A 13 8.52 -0.80 4.75
N ASP A 14 9.68 -1.43 4.80
CA ASP A 14 10.96 -0.73 4.79
C ASP A 14 11.25 -0.05 3.44
N LEU A 15 10.94 -0.71 2.32
CA LEU A 15 11.00 -0.10 0.99
C LEU A 15 10.03 1.10 0.85
N VAL A 16 8.80 0.98 1.36
CA VAL A 16 7.85 2.09 1.39
C VAL A 16 8.36 3.23 2.27
N ARG A 17 8.89 2.95 3.46
CA ARG A 17 9.49 3.99 4.32
C ARG A 17 10.64 4.70 3.62
N GLN A 18 11.46 3.97 2.88
CA GLN A 18 12.57 4.54 2.13
C GLN A 18 12.09 5.42 0.97
N SER A 19 11.07 5.00 0.22
CA SER A 19 10.51 5.80 -0.88
C SER A 19 9.84 7.09 -0.36
N LEU A 20 9.14 7.03 0.78
CA LEU A 20 8.57 8.20 1.44
C LEU A 20 9.64 9.19 1.92
N LYS A 21 10.79 8.69 2.39
CA LYS A 21 11.94 9.54 2.76
C LYS A 21 12.57 10.23 1.53
N GLN A 22 12.48 9.61 0.36
CA GLN A 22 13.16 10.03 -0.87
C GLN A 22 12.25 10.78 -1.87
N ASP A 23 11.04 11.20 -1.48
CA ASP A 23 10.09 11.89 -2.38
C ASP A 23 9.75 11.13 -3.66
N SER A 24 9.82 9.80 -3.60
CA SER A 24 9.62 8.98 -4.77
C SER A 24 8.16 8.56 -4.89
N CYS A 25 7.61 8.68 -6.10
CA CYS A 25 6.35 8.04 -6.45
C CYS A 25 6.52 6.53 -6.37
N TRP A 26 5.48 5.83 -5.89
CA TRP A 26 5.49 4.37 -5.88
C TRP A 26 4.10 3.81 -6.15
N GLY A 27 4.07 2.63 -6.77
CA GLY A 27 2.86 1.92 -7.14
C GLY A 27 3.03 0.43 -6.90
N VAL A 28 2.04 -0.18 -6.26
CA VAL A 28 2.03 -1.60 -5.92
C VAL A 28 0.83 -2.23 -6.58
N VAL A 29 1.09 -3.28 -7.37
CA VAL A 29 0.05 -4.11 -7.98
C VAL A 29 -0.11 -5.34 -7.11
N LEU A 30 -1.35 -5.62 -6.71
CA LEU A 30 -1.66 -6.71 -5.79
C LEU A 30 -2.12 -7.90 -6.63
N SER A 31 -1.25 -8.87 -6.84
CA SER A 31 -1.46 -9.96 -7.80
C SER A 31 -2.44 -11.03 -7.29
N GLN A 32 -2.52 -11.29 -5.98
CA GLN A 32 -3.47 -12.25 -5.40
C GLN A 32 -3.95 -11.86 -3.99
N PRO A 33 -5.26 -11.76 -3.73
CA PRO A 33 -5.78 -11.65 -2.37
C PRO A 33 -5.64 -12.99 -1.63
N LEU A 34 -5.14 -12.93 -0.40
CA LEU A 34 -4.89 -14.09 0.49
C LEU A 34 -6.10 -14.95 0.79
N ARG A 35 -7.24 -14.28 0.86
CA ARG A 35 -8.52 -14.88 1.14
C ARG A 35 -9.45 -14.31 0.10
N LEU A 36 -10.14 -15.20 -0.61
CA LEU A 36 -11.48 -14.94 -1.10
C LEU A 36 -12.33 -14.58 0.13
N LEU A 37 -12.13 -13.37 0.67
CA LEU A 37 -13.15 -12.72 1.47
C LEU A 37 -14.39 -12.78 0.59
N GLN A 38 -15.53 -13.13 1.19
CA GLN A 38 -16.84 -13.19 0.53
C GLN A 38 -17.32 -11.78 0.12
N THR A 39 -16.42 -10.98 -0.43
CA THR A 39 -16.58 -9.64 -0.95
C THR A 39 -16.80 -9.77 -2.45
N THR A 40 -17.83 -9.09 -2.94
CA THR A 40 -18.12 -8.99 -4.38
C THR A 40 -16.90 -8.43 -5.13
N GLU A 41 -16.68 -8.82 -6.39
CA GLU A 41 -15.52 -8.38 -7.20
C GLU A 41 -15.32 -6.84 -7.23
N ALA A 42 -16.38 -6.08 -6.98
CA ALA A 42 -16.35 -4.63 -6.91
C ALA A 42 -15.58 -4.07 -5.69
N GLU A 43 -15.39 -4.86 -4.63
CA GLU A 43 -14.75 -4.42 -3.38
C GLU A 43 -13.30 -4.89 -3.22
N VAL A 44 -12.82 -5.75 -4.13
CA VAL A 44 -11.46 -6.29 -4.08
C VAL A 44 -10.47 -5.23 -4.55
N LEU A 45 -9.56 -4.82 -3.65
CA LEU A 45 -8.46 -3.92 -3.95
C LEU A 45 -7.49 -4.60 -4.93
N SER A 46 -7.25 -3.98 -6.08
CA SER A 46 -6.43 -4.53 -7.17
C SER A 46 -5.13 -3.77 -7.39
N LYS A 47 -5.10 -2.48 -7.01
CA LYS A 47 -3.95 -1.61 -7.15
C LYS A 47 -3.98 -0.54 -6.09
N LEU A 48 -2.80 -0.19 -5.59
CA LEU A 48 -2.59 0.92 -4.68
C LEU A 48 -1.38 1.73 -5.18
N SER A 49 -1.55 3.03 -5.36
CA SER A 49 -0.45 3.92 -5.77
C SER A 49 -0.47 5.19 -4.95
N ALA A 50 0.71 5.70 -4.57
CA ALA A 50 0.82 6.95 -3.84
C ALA A 50 1.76 7.91 -4.57
N ARG A 51 1.33 9.17 -4.69
CA ARG A 51 2.17 10.26 -5.21
C ARG A 51 2.36 11.34 -4.15
N PRO A 52 3.60 11.79 -3.88
CA PRO A 52 3.82 12.94 -3.02
C PRO A 52 3.28 14.21 -3.69
N PHE A 53 2.75 15.13 -2.88
CA PHE A 53 2.39 16.48 -3.28
C PHE A 53 2.50 17.44 -2.08
N GLU A 54 2.60 18.73 -2.36
CA GLU A 54 2.59 19.75 -1.31
C GLU A 54 1.22 20.39 -1.18
N LEU A 55 0.75 20.53 0.05
CA LEU A 55 -0.48 21.26 0.39
C LEU A 55 -0.16 22.23 1.53
N SER A 56 -0.32 23.53 1.28
CA SER A 56 -0.05 24.58 2.28
C SER A 56 1.37 24.52 2.89
N GLY A 57 2.36 24.10 2.11
CA GLY A 57 3.75 23.95 2.57
C GLY A 57 4.03 22.68 3.38
N GLU A 58 3.02 21.83 3.58
CA GLU A 58 3.17 20.53 4.21
C GLU A 58 3.17 19.41 3.17
N ARG A 59 4.04 18.41 3.39
CA ARG A 59 4.11 17.23 2.54
C ARG A 59 2.93 16.31 2.80
N GLN A 60 2.19 16.02 1.74
CA GLN A 60 1.12 15.04 1.73
C GLN A 60 1.32 14.03 0.59
N TYR A 61 0.51 12.99 0.62
CA TYR A 61 0.54 11.91 -0.36
C TYR A 61 -0.87 11.64 -0.83
N GLN A 62 -1.07 11.69 -2.14
CA GLN A 62 -2.33 11.29 -2.71
C GLN A 62 -2.26 9.80 -3.01
N LEU A 63 -3.00 9.04 -2.22
CA LEU A 63 -3.23 7.62 -2.41
C LEU A 63 -4.36 7.42 -3.41
N ALA A 64 -4.12 6.60 -4.42
CA ALA A 64 -5.12 6.11 -5.35
C ALA A 64 -5.30 4.60 -5.12
N GLU A 65 -6.52 4.20 -4.81
CA GLU A 65 -6.94 2.82 -4.57
C GLU A 65 -7.86 2.37 -5.72
N ARG A 66 -7.53 1.28 -6.42
CA ARG A 66 -8.39 0.72 -7.46
C ARG A 66 -9.15 -0.49 -6.93
N ARG A 67 -10.48 -0.40 -6.91
CA ARG A 67 -11.40 -1.49 -6.53
C ARG A 67 -12.28 -1.83 -7.73
N GLY A 68 -12.05 -2.99 -8.34
CA GLY A 68 -12.65 -3.34 -9.64
C GLY A 68 -12.41 -2.29 -10.74
N LYS A 69 -13.49 -1.62 -11.18
CA LYS A 69 -13.47 -0.57 -12.21
C LYS A 69 -13.40 0.85 -11.66
N GLN A 70 -13.46 1.02 -10.34
CA GLN A 70 -13.48 2.34 -9.69
C GLN A 70 -12.10 2.68 -9.11
N GLU A 71 -11.73 3.95 -9.17
CA GLU A 71 -10.53 4.52 -8.57
C GLU A 71 -10.93 5.54 -7.51
N PHE A 72 -10.38 5.38 -6.31
CA PHE A 72 -10.65 6.23 -5.15
C PHE A 72 -9.39 6.99 -4.79
N HIS A 73 -9.52 8.29 -4.50
CA HIS A 73 -8.41 9.14 -4.12
C HIS A 73 -8.57 9.62 -2.67
N VAL A 74 -7.49 9.55 -1.90
CA VAL A 74 -7.43 10.11 -0.54
C VAL A 74 -6.07 10.77 -0.32
N ASN A 75 -6.08 11.94 0.31
CA ASN A 75 -4.87 12.65 0.69
C ASN A 75 -4.50 12.28 2.12
N LEU A 76 -3.26 11.87 2.33
CA LEU A 76 -2.76 11.35 3.60
C LEU A 76 -1.38 11.95 3.89
N THR A 77 -1.07 12.14 5.16
CA THR A 77 0.32 12.34 5.62
C THR A 77 1.13 11.05 5.44
N ALA A 78 2.47 11.14 5.56
CA ALA A 78 3.34 9.96 5.49
C ALA A 78 2.96 8.89 6.53
N SER A 79 2.63 9.30 7.76
CA SER A 79 2.26 8.41 8.85
C SER A 79 0.92 7.73 8.60
N GLU A 80 -0.08 8.47 8.11
CA GLU A 80 -1.39 7.93 7.76
C GLU A 80 -1.31 6.97 6.59
N LEU A 81 -0.49 7.30 5.58
CA LEU A 81 -0.24 6.43 4.44
C LEU A 81 0.38 5.09 4.88
N LEU A 82 1.41 5.12 5.73
CA LEU A 82 2.01 3.90 6.28
C LEU A 82 1.01 3.06 7.08
N LYS A 83 0.21 3.72 7.93
CA LYS A 83 -0.84 3.04 8.70
C LYS A 83 -1.87 2.38 7.77
N ARG A 84 -2.33 3.10 6.75
CA ARG A 84 -3.31 2.61 5.76
C ARG A 84 -2.78 1.39 5.00
N ILE A 85 -1.52 1.45 4.56
CA ILE A 85 -0.85 0.33 3.88
C ILE A 85 -0.71 -0.87 4.80
N HIS A 86 -0.32 -0.66 6.06
CA HIS A 86 -0.19 -1.74 7.02
C HIS A 86 -1.54 -2.42 7.30
N GLU A 87 -2.61 -1.64 7.48
CA GLU A 87 -3.96 -2.15 7.72
C GLU A 87 -4.56 -2.84 6.48
N GLU A 88 -4.43 -2.25 5.29
CA GLU A 88 -5.03 -2.79 4.06
C GLU A 88 -4.19 -3.93 3.46
N LEU A 89 -2.86 -3.81 3.41
CA LEU A 89 -2.01 -4.86 2.85
C LEU A 89 -1.70 -5.96 3.87
N GLY A 90 -1.36 -5.59 5.10
CA GLY A 90 -1.03 -6.57 6.14
C GLY A 90 -2.18 -7.50 6.51
N ALA A 91 -3.43 -7.04 6.37
CA ALA A 91 -4.60 -7.87 6.64
C ALA A 91 -5.11 -8.67 5.42
N ARG A 92 -4.75 -8.27 4.19
CA ARG A 92 -5.41 -8.80 2.96
C ARG A 92 -4.46 -9.44 1.93
N PHE A 93 -3.15 -9.25 2.04
CA PHE A 93 -2.17 -9.71 1.04
C PHE A 93 -0.89 -10.25 1.72
N GLU A 94 -0.71 -11.58 1.82
CA GLU A 94 0.53 -12.22 2.35
C GLU A 94 1.69 -12.11 1.35
N GLN A 95 1.39 -11.72 0.11
CA GLN A 95 2.35 -11.66 -0.98
C GLN A 95 2.12 -10.36 -1.75
N ALA A 96 2.64 -9.26 -1.20
CA ALA A 96 3.09 -8.18 -2.07
C ALA A 96 4.37 -8.69 -2.73
N ASP A 97 4.24 -9.28 -3.92
CA ASP A 97 5.38 -9.62 -4.76
C ASP A 97 6.20 -8.34 -4.96
N LEU A 98 7.46 -8.41 -4.55
CA LEU A 98 8.50 -7.41 -4.79
C LEU A 98 9.50 -8.00 -5.77
#